data_AF-A0A846NGA6-F1
#
_entry.id   AF-A0A846NGA6-F1
#
_cell.length_a   1.000
_cell.length_b   1.000
_cell.length_c   1.000
_cell.angle_alpha   90.00
_cell.angle_beta   90.00
_cell.angle_gamma   90.00
#
_symmetry.space_group_name_H-M   'P 1'
#
loop_
_entity.id
_entity.type
_entity.pdbx_description
1 polymer ?
#
loop_
_entity_poly.entity_id
_entity_poly.type
_entity_poly.pdbx_seq_one_letter_code
_entity_poly.pdbx_strand_id
1 'polypeptide(L)'
;PILAQPTSIFIRPEDAFDVVKATVEIHREHGNRESKAKARFKWLIYKWGIERFRKILEEKIGEKLESYDGPAFLSDKDHSGVQAQSQAGYHYVNIPLIGGLLSDGEMTAIARLA
;
A
#
# COMPACT_ATOMS: atom_id res chain seq x y z
N PRO A 1 -11.81 11.83 7.08
CA PRO A 1 -10.95 10.79 6.48
C PRO A 1 -11.81 9.57 6.16
N ILE A 2 -11.48 8.75 5.15
CA ILE A 2 -12.21 7.51 4.83
C ILE A 2 -11.17 6.39 4.86
N LEU A 3 -11.42 5.36 5.65
CA LEU A 3 -10.55 4.19 5.75
C LEU A 3 -10.71 3.31 4.50
N ALA A 4 -9.67 2.51 4.20
CA ALA A 4 -9.76 1.51 3.15
C ALA A 4 -10.85 0.48 3.49
N GLN A 5 -11.59 0.04 2.47
CA GLN A 5 -12.58 -1.01 2.59
C GLN A 5 -11.97 -2.31 2.08
N PRO A 6 -12.15 -3.44 2.79
CA PRO A 6 -11.66 -4.73 2.32
C PRO A 6 -12.37 -5.12 1.02
N THR A 7 -11.61 -5.53 0.01
CA THR A 7 -12.15 -6.08 -1.24
C THR A 7 -12.65 -7.52 -1.08
N SER A 8 -12.30 -8.17 0.03
CA SER A 8 -12.53 -9.60 0.30
C SER A 8 -11.97 -10.50 -0.80
N ILE A 9 -10.77 -10.16 -1.27
CA ILE A 9 -10.03 -10.85 -2.33
C ILE A 9 -8.65 -11.24 -1.81
N PHE A 10 -8.22 -12.47 -2.12
CA PHE A 10 -6.82 -12.89 -2.01
C PHE A 10 -6.12 -12.74 -3.36
N ILE A 11 -4.87 -12.30 -3.32
CA ILE A 11 -4.03 -12.12 -4.52
C ILE A 11 -2.73 -12.86 -4.27
N ARG A 12 -2.36 -13.76 -5.18
CA ARG A 12 -1.09 -14.47 -5.12
C ARG A 12 0.06 -13.51 -5.48
N PRO A 13 1.29 -13.73 -4.98
CA PRO A 13 2.42 -12.85 -5.25
C PRO A 13 2.69 -12.58 -6.74
N GLU A 14 2.53 -13.60 -7.58
CA GLU A 14 2.70 -13.52 -9.04
C GLU A 14 1.68 -12.60 -9.72
N ASP A 15 0.46 -12.50 -9.17
CA ASP A 15 -0.66 -11.73 -9.73
C ASP A 15 -0.66 -10.27 -9.23
N ALA A 16 0.14 -9.96 -8.20
CA ALA A 16 0.09 -8.69 -7.49
C ALA A 16 0.31 -7.47 -8.41
N PHE A 17 1.23 -7.58 -9.37
CA PHE A 17 1.51 -6.49 -10.30
C PHE A 17 0.30 -6.16 -11.19
N ASP A 18 -0.30 -7.19 -11.79
CA ASP A 18 -1.42 -7.01 -12.71
C ASP A 18 -2.67 -6.49 -12.01
N VAL A 19 -2.94 -6.96 -10.79
CA VAL A 19 -4.06 -6.43 -9.98
C VAL A 19 -3.85 -4.95 -9.63
N VAL A 20 -2.63 -4.55 -9.24
CA VAL A 20 -2.32 -3.14 -8.93
C VAL A 20 -2.45 -2.28 -10.19
N LYS A 21 -1.88 -2.73 -11.31
CA LYS A 21 -1.99 -2.05 -12.60
C LYS A 21 -3.45 -1.85 -12.99
N ALA A 22 -4.26 -2.91 -12.94
CA ALA A 22 -5.68 -2.85 -13.26
C ALA A 22 -6.43 -1.87 -12.34
N THR A 23 -6.13 -1.86 -11.05
CA THR A 23 -6.69 -0.90 -10.07
C THR A 23 -6.36 0.54 -10.43
N VAL A 24 -5.11 0.83 -10.80
CA VAL A 24 -4.67 2.17 -11.23
C VAL A 24 -5.35 2.58 -12.54
N GLU A 25 -5.47 1.67 -13.50
CA GLU A 25 -6.16 1.91 -14.76
C GLU A 25 -7.66 2.21 -14.55
N ILE A 26 -8.34 1.47 -13.67
CA ILE A 26 -9.73 1.76 -13.28
C ILE A 26 -9.84 3.16 -12.69
N HIS A 27 -8.91 3.55 -11.82
CA HIS A 27 -8.92 4.90 -11.28
C HIS A 27 -8.70 5.97 -12.36
N ARG A 28 -7.78 5.71 -13.30
CA ARG A 28 -7.53 6.58 -14.46
C ARG A 28 -8.77 6.67 -15.35
N GLU A 29 -9.49 5.59 -15.58
CA GLU A 29 -10.63 5.56 -16.51
C GLU A 29 -11.88 6.19 -15.89
N HIS A 30 -12.12 5.98 -14.59
CA HIS A 30 -13.39 6.33 -13.94
C HIS A 30 -13.30 7.36 -12.81
N GLY A 31 -12.09 7.81 -12.45
CA GLY A 31 -11.87 8.83 -11.44
C GLY A 31 -12.49 10.19 -11.80
N ASN A 32 -12.93 10.94 -10.79
CA ASN A 32 -13.45 12.30 -11.00
C ASN A 32 -12.32 13.24 -11.43
N ARG A 33 -12.49 13.89 -12.59
CA ARG A 33 -11.55 14.89 -13.14
C ARG A 33 -12.05 16.34 -13.05
N GLU A 34 -13.29 16.54 -12.61
CA GLU A 34 -13.93 17.86 -12.53
C GLU A 34 -13.60 18.59 -11.23
N SER A 35 -13.47 17.86 -10.12
CA SER A 35 -13.24 18.42 -8.79
C SER A 35 -12.03 17.79 -8.13
N LYS A 36 -10.97 18.59 -7.92
CA LYS A 36 -9.76 18.17 -7.20
C LYS A 36 -10.08 17.63 -5.79
N ALA A 37 -11.04 18.23 -5.09
CA ALA A 37 -11.46 17.80 -3.76
C ALA A 37 -12.05 16.37 -3.76
N LYS A 38 -12.63 15.94 -4.89
CA LYS A 38 -13.26 14.62 -5.08
C LYS A 38 -12.48 13.70 -6.02
N ALA A 39 -11.23 14.03 -6.37
CA ALA A 39 -10.45 13.31 -7.36
C ALA A 39 -9.77 12.02 -6.85
N ARG A 40 -9.62 11.83 -5.52
CA ARG A 40 -8.94 10.66 -4.95
C ARG A 40 -9.76 9.37 -5.12
N PHE A 41 -9.09 8.24 -5.31
CA PHE A 41 -9.69 6.91 -5.51
C PHE A 41 -10.77 6.52 -4.47
N LYS A 42 -10.61 6.91 -3.20
CA LYS A 42 -11.63 6.69 -2.16
C LYS A 42 -13.04 7.19 -2.55
N TRP A 43 -13.14 8.25 -3.35
CA TRP A 43 -14.42 8.80 -3.79
C TRP A 43 -15.04 8.00 -4.94
N LEU A 44 -14.21 7.37 -5.77
CA LEU A 44 -14.68 6.40 -6.75
C LEU A 44 -15.26 5.18 -6.03
N ILE A 45 -14.54 4.63 -5.05
CA ILE A 45 -15.04 3.51 -4.23
C ILE A 45 -16.30 3.90 -3.47
N TYR A 46 -16.36 5.09 -2.88
CA TYR A 46 -17.57 5.58 -2.21
C TYR A 46 -18.79 5.66 -3.15
N LYS A 47 -18.59 6.09 -4.40
CA LYS A 47 -19.66 6.16 -5.40
C LYS A 47 -20.08 4.79 -5.92
N TRP A 48 -19.13 3.86 -6.05
CA TRP A 48 -19.37 2.56 -6.69
C TRP A 48 -19.81 1.47 -5.73
N GLY A 49 -19.35 1.51 -4.49
CA GLY A 49 -19.32 0.34 -3.62
C GLY A 49 -18.18 -0.61 -3.99
N ILE A 50 -17.82 -1.48 -3.04
CA ILE A 50 -16.67 -2.38 -3.19
C ILE A 50 -16.98 -3.54 -4.14
N GLU A 51 -18.23 -3.99 -4.18
CA GLU A 51 -18.73 -5.09 -4.99
C GLU A 51 -18.63 -4.75 -6.48
N ARG A 52 -19.04 -3.53 -6.85
CA ARG A 52 -18.90 -3.04 -8.22
C ARG A 52 -17.44 -2.91 -8.62
N PHE A 53 -16.60 -2.38 -7.74
CA PHE A 53 -15.17 -2.28 -8.01
C PHE A 53 -14.55 -3.66 -8.26
N ARG A 54 -14.84 -4.65 -7.40
CA ARG A 54 -14.38 -6.04 -7.58
C ARG A 54 -14.78 -6.61 -8.93
N LYS A 55 -16.04 -6.45 -9.33
CA LYS A 55 -16.52 -6.93 -10.64
C LYS A 55 -15.71 -6.34 -11.80
N ILE A 56 -15.49 -5.02 -11.77
CA ILE A 56 -14.75 -4.31 -12.84
C ILE A 56 -13.26 -4.70 -12.81
N LEU A 57 -12.70 -4.96 -11.63
CA LEU A 57 -11.33 -5.44 -11.47
C LEU A 57 -11.16 -6.83 -12.11
N GLU A 58 -12.04 -7.78 -11.80
CA GLU A 58 -12.05 -9.13 -12.40
C GLU A 58 -12.25 -9.06 -13.93
N GLU A 59 -13.15 -8.21 -14.42
CA GLU A 59 -13.35 -8.00 -15.86
C GLU A 59 -12.10 -7.48 -16.57
N LYS A 60 -11.35 -6.56 -15.92
CA LYS A 60 -10.13 -5.98 -16.50
C LYS A 60 -8.96 -6.96 -16.49
N ILE A 61 -8.86 -7.81 -15.47
CA ILE A 61 -7.83 -8.86 -15.38
C ILE A 61 -8.17 -10.03 -16.30
N GLY A 62 -9.46 -10.29 -16.52
CA GLY A 62 -9.94 -11.37 -17.37
C GLY A 62 -10.15 -12.70 -16.63
N GLU A 63 -10.05 -12.70 -15.30
CA GLU A 63 -10.26 -13.89 -14.47
C GLU A 63 -10.95 -13.56 -13.15
N LYS A 64 -11.46 -14.60 -12.48
CA LYS A 64 -12.05 -14.48 -11.15
C LYS A 64 -10.97 -14.51 -10.09
N LEU A 65 -10.97 -13.51 -9.22
CA LEU A 65 -10.05 -13.45 -8.10
C LEU A 65 -10.62 -14.25 -6.92
N GLU A 66 -9.72 -14.94 -6.21
CA GLU A 66 -10.05 -15.76 -5.05
C GLU A 66 -10.69 -14.92 -3.94
N SER A 67 -11.77 -15.40 -3.35
CA SER A 67 -12.41 -14.73 -2.21
C SER A 67 -11.62 -14.95 -0.93
N TYR A 68 -11.54 -13.91 -0.10
CA TYR A 68 -10.90 -13.97 1.21
C TYR A 68 -11.77 -13.30 2.27
N ASP A 69 -12.15 -14.05 3.29
CA ASP A 69 -12.92 -13.61 4.46
C ASP A 69 -12.13 -13.76 5.78
N GLY A 70 -10.84 -14.10 5.67
CA GLY A 70 -9.95 -14.26 6.82
C GLY A 70 -9.51 -12.93 7.46
N PRO A 71 -8.78 -13.02 8.58
CA PRO A 71 -8.35 -11.84 9.33
C PRO A 71 -7.25 -11.06 8.58
N ALA A 72 -7.28 -9.73 8.69
CA ALA A 72 -6.12 -8.93 8.28
C ALA A 72 -4.95 -9.19 9.24
N PHE A 73 -3.82 -9.64 8.70
CA PHE A 73 -2.58 -9.81 9.47
C PHE A 73 -1.89 -8.46 9.68
N LEU A 74 -2.38 -7.70 10.65
CA LEU A 74 -1.75 -6.45 11.06
C LEU A 74 -0.67 -6.75 12.11
N SER A 75 0.55 -6.29 11.84
CA SER A 75 1.70 -6.41 12.72
C SER A 75 2.03 -5.03 13.26
N ASP A 76 1.82 -4.80 14.55
CA ASP A 76 2.33 -3.61 15.23
C ASP A 76 3.72 -3.93 15.79
N LYS A 77 4.75 -3.57 15.04
CA LYS A 77 6.15 -3.75 15.45
C LYS A 77 6.78 -2.38 15.62
N ASP A 78 7.27 -2.14 16.83
CA ASP A 78 8.18 -1.03 17.07
C ASP A 78 9.53 -1.38 16.41
N HIS A 79 10.00 -0.51 15.53
CA HIS A 79 11.28 -0.63 14.84
C HIS A 79 12.36 0.28 15.45
N SER A 80 12.12 0.85 16.64
CA SER A 80 13.04 1.79 17.29
C SER A 80 14.30 1.09 17.82
N GLY A 81 15.43 1.80 17.73
CA GLY A 81 16.70 1.36 18.31
C GLY A 81 17.39 0.25 17.51
N VAL A 82 18.15 -0.59 18.22
CA VAL A 82 18.90 -1.72 17.66
C VAL A 82 18.09 -3.00 17.81
N GLN A 83 17.91 -3.74 16.72
CA GLN A 83 17.14 -4.98 16.70
C GLN A 83 17.83 -6.06 15.88
N ALA A 84 17.66 -7.33 16.29
CA ALA A 84 18.20 -8.47 15.57
C ALA A 84 17.50 -8.65 14.20
N GLN A 85 18.27 -9.02 13.18
CA GLN A 85 17.74 -9.43 11.88
C GLN A 85 17.38 -10.93 11.90
N SER A 86 16.72 -11.40 10.84
CA SER A 86 16.46 -12.84 10.66
C SER A 86 17.75 -13.63 10.43
N GLN A 87 18.79 -13.00 9.89
CA GLN A 87 20.12 -13.57 9.72
C GLN A 87 20.86 -13.58 11.05
N ALA A 88 21.30 -14.77 11.48
CA ALA A 88 22.00 -14.95 12.75
C ALA A 88 23.27 -14.09 12.81
N GLY A 89 23.42 -13.35 13.92
CA GLY A 89 24.55 -12.45 14.16
C GLY A 89 24.40 -11.04 13.58
N TYR A 90 23.36 -10.77 12.78
CA TYR A 90 23.12 -9.45 12.21
C TYR A 90 22.08 -8.65 12.99
N HIS A 91 22.27 -7.33 13.02
CA HIS A 91 21.37 -6.37 13.63
C HIS A 91 21.09 -5.23 12.66
N TYR A 92 19.95 -4.56 12.82
CA TYR A 92 19.66 -3.29 12.17
C TYR A 92 19.45 -2.21 13.24
N VAL A 93 19.72 -0.96 12.89
CA VAL A 93 19.47 0.20 13.74
C VAL A 93 18.56 1.19 13.02
N ASN A 94 17.51 1.64 13.69
CA ASN A 94 16.67 2.71 13.20
C ASN A 94 17.00 4.00 13.93
N ILE A 95 17.43 5.01 13.18
CA ILE A 95 17.81 6.33 13.70
C ILE A 95 16.62 7.28 13.47
N PRO A 96 15.93 7.73 14.53
CA PRO A 96 14.78 8.61 14.36
C PRO A 96 15.21 9.98 13.81
N LEU A 97 14.53 10.43 12.76
CA LEU A 97 14.74 11.75 12.16
C LEU A 97 13.66 12.71 12.65
N ILE A 98 14.07 13.73 13.42
CA ILE A 98 13.13 14.72 13.95
C ILE A 98 12.52 15.51 12.79
N GLY A 99 11.20 15.42 12.63
CA GLY A 99 10.49 16.06 11.52
C GLY A 99 10.79 15.46 10.14
N GLY A 100 11.53 14.35 10.06
CA GLY A 100 11.96 13.75 8.79
C GLY A 100 12.97 14.61 8.02
N LEU A 101 13.65 15.54 8.69
CA LEU A 101 14.62 16.45 8.08
C LEU A 101 16.05 15.98 8.33
N LEU A 102 16.91 16.19 7.33
CA LEU A 102 18.35 15.95 7.39
C LEU A 102 19.07 17.12 6.73
N SER A 103 20.11 17.61 7.39
CA SER A 103 21.13 18.43 6.76
C SER A 103 22.04 17.58 5.86
N ASP A 104 22.79 18.24 4.98
CA ASP A 104 23.82 17.62 4.16
C ASP A 104 24.91 16.94 5.02
N GLY A 105 25.27 17.57 6.15
CA GLY A 105 26.22 17.04 7.11
C GLY A 105 25.72 15.76 7.79
N GLU A 106 24.46 15.74 8.26
CA GLU A 106 23.85 14.54 8.85
C GLU A 106 23.68 13.42 7.83
N MET A 107 23.25 13.73 6.61
CA MET A 107 23.13 12.75 5.53
C MET A 107 24.50 12.12 5.21
N THR A 108 25.56 12.94 5.13
CA THR A 108 26.93 12.45 4.91
C THR A 108 27.41 11.60 6.08
N ALA A 109 27.06 11.97 7.32
CA ALA A 109 27.41 11.18 8.50
C ALA A 109 26.72 9.80 8.49
N ILE A 110 25.43 9.74 8.14
CA ILE A 110 24.70 8.47 8.00
C ILE A 110 25.32 7.61 6.90
N ALA A 111 25.66 8.19 5.75
CA ALA A 111 26.29 7.46 4.65
C ALA A 111 27.67 6.87 5.01
N ARG A 112 28.39 7.45 5.97
CA ARG A 112 29.64 6.86 6.49
C ARG A 112 29.43 5.70 7.46
N LEU A 113 28.24 5.59 8.05
CA LEU A 113 27.88 4.51 8.97
C LEU A 113 27.33 3.28 8.25
N ALA A 114 26.77 3.45 7.05
CA ALA A 114 26.18 2.42 6.22
C ALA A 114 27.22 1.74 5.30
#